data_AF-A0A9W4WJC0-F1
#
_entry.id   AF-A0A9W4WJC0-F1
#
_cell.length_a   1.000
_cell.length_b   1.000
_cell.length_c   1.000
_cell.angle_alpha   90.00
_cell.angle_beta   90.00
_cell.angle_gamma   90.00
#
_symmetry.space_group_name_H-M   'P 1'
#
loop_
_entity.id
_entity.type
_entity.pdbx_description
1 polymer ?
#
loop_
_entity_poly.entity_id
_entity_poly.type
_entity_poly.pdbx_seq_one_letter_code
_entity_poly.pdbx_strand_id
1 'polypeptide(L)'
;MKLSTKLWQSVAKNYAKLLEEEETCDVSIIVGSGEDVKTFYAHSLILRTQTPYFHTALSAQWGKMKDDKMFLTKPNVTPAIFEDILNELKLDDKDVQHLLGLLSASDELILPTLSEHVQKYLAIHQASWIKEHPLETLNAAFQHETWKELQNCCVSTISNYGKIAAYRASLSKYATTRPNGFKRVIIGP
;
A
#
# COMPACT_ATOMS: atom_id res chain seq x y z
N MET A 1 6.05 14.21 28.63
CA MET A 1 4.79 14.13 29.39
C MET A 1 4.39 12.67 29.53
N LYS A 2 4.05 12.17 30.73
CA LYS A 2 3.62 10.78 30.93
C LYS A 2 2.14 10.80 31.32
N LEU A 3 1.28 10.41 30.39
CA LEU A 3 -0.18 10.35 30.59
C LEU A 3 -0.62 8.92 30.92
N SER A 4 -1.72 8.79 31.68
CA SER A 4 -2.39 7.51 31.87
C SER A 4 -3.19 7.12 30.62
N THR A 5 -3.52 5.83 30.47
CA THR A 5 -4.33 5.33 29.34
C THR A 5 -5.67 6.06 29.22
N LYS A 6 -6.34 6.33 30.33
CA LYS A 6 -7.61 7.07 30.37
C LYS A 6 -7.46 8.50 29.83
N LEU A 7 -6.34 9.16 30.16
CA LEU A 7 -6.05 10.50 29.64
C LEU A 7 -5.75 10.46 28.13
N TRP A 8 -5.01 9.45 27.65
CA TRP A 8 -4.77 9.26 26.21
C TRP A 8 -6.05 9.05 25.42
N GLN A 9 -6.99 8.25 25.93
CA GLN A 9 -8.31 8.06 25.31
C GLN A 9 -9.08 9.39 25.20
N SER A 10 -9.01 10.22 26.25
CA SER A 10 -9.63 11.55 26.22
C SER A 10 -8.97 12.47 25.19
N VAL A 11 -7.64 12.45 25.08
CA VAL A 11 -6.90 13.23 24.08
C VAL A 11 -7.25 12.77 22.66
N ALA A 12 -7.27 11.46 22.41
CA ALA A 12 -7.65 10.90 21.11
C ALA A 12 -9.08 11.28 20.72
N LYS A 13 -10.03 11.27 21.68
CA LYS A 13 -11.42 11.71 21.42
C LYS A 13 -11.51 13.19 21.08
N ASN A 14 -10.78 14.04 21.80
CA ASN A 14 -10.74 15.48 21.50
C ASN A 14 -10.10 15.74 20.13
N TYR A 15 -9.09 14.95 19.77
CA TYR A 15 -8.43 15.02 18.47
C TYR A 15 -9.36 14.57 17.35
N ALA A 16 -10.09 13.46 17.52
CA ALA A 16 -11.11 13.01 16.56
C ALA A 16 -12.19 14.08 16.33
N LYS A 17 -12.66 14.72 17.40
CA LYS A 17 -13.61 15.84 17.29
C LYS A 17 -13.02 17.03 16.50
N LEU A 18 -11.74 17.34 16.70
CA LEU A 18 -11.07 18.39 15.95
C LEU A 18 -11.00 18.06 14.45
N LEU A 19 -10.74 16.79 14.08
CA LEU A 19 -10.72 16.34 12.69
C LEU A 19 -12.07 16.50 11.98
N GLU A 20 -13.17 16.42 12.71
CA GLU A 20 -14.54 16.59 12.19
C GLU A 20 -14.97 18.08 12.08
N GLU A 21 -14.20 19.01 12.64
CA GLU A 21 -14.54 20.44 12.71
C GLU A 21 -14.12 21.21 11.45
N GLU A 22 -14.94 21.13 10.41
CA GLU A 22 -14.68 21.74 9.09
C GLU A 22 -14.50 23.27 9.16
N GLU A 23 -15.18 23.98 10.07
CA GLU A 23 -15.11 25.44 10.18
C GLU A 23 -13.70 25.95 10.52
N THR A 24 -12.89 25.11 11.14
CA THR A 24 -11.53 25.44 11.58
C THR A 24 -10.44 24.98 10.61
N CYS A 25 -10.82 24.35 9.49
CA CYS A 25 -9.88 23.90 8.47
C CYS A 25 -9.23 25.09 7.74
N ASP A 26 -7.91 25.12 7.77
CA ASP A 26 -7.05 26.14 7.15
C ASP A 26 -6.34 25.64 5.88
N VAL A 27 -6.54 24.37 5.50
CA VAL A 27 -5.99 23.76 4.28
C VAL A 27 -7.08 23.20 3.38
N SER A 28 -6.97 23.43 2.07
CA SER A 28 -7.71 22.75 1.01
C SER A 28 -6.76 21.90 0.16
N ILE A 29 -7.00 20.59 0.09
CA ILE A 29 -6.22 19.65 -0.70
C ILE A 29 -7.07 19.18 -1.88
N ILE A 30 -6.70 19.60 -3.09
CA ILE A 30 -7.36 19.21 -4.33
C ILE A 30 -6.68 17.94 -4.83
N VAL A 31 -7.41 16.85 -4.86
CA VAL A 31 -6.91 15.51 -5.21
C VAL A 31 -7.57 15.05 -6.50
N GLY A 32 -6.81 14.35 -7.34
CA GLY A 32 -7.29 13.78 -8.59
C GLY A 32 -7.11 14.69 -9.80
N SER A 33 -7.59 14.21 -10.96
CA SER A 33 -7.45 14.90 -12.24
C SER A 33 -8.59 14.56 -13.20
N GLY A 34 -8.81 15.40 -14.21
CA GLY A 34 -9.91 15.22 -15.16
C GLY A 34 -11.26 15.37 -14.49
N GLU A 35 -12.13 14.36 -14.65
CA GLU A 35 -13.47 14.34 -14.06
C GLU A 35 -13.49 13.80 -12.61
N ASP A 36 -12.44 13.10 -12.18
CA ASP A 36 -12.32 12.52 -10.84
C ASP A 36 -11.48 13.43 -9.94
N VAL A 37 -12.08 14.53 -9.51
CA VAL A 37 -11.45 15.54 -8.64
C VAL A 37 -12.29 15.77 -7.39
N LYS A 38 -11.66 15.77 -6.22
CA LYS A 38 -12.30 16.07 -4.93
C LYS A 38 -11.42 17.00 -4.11
N THR A 39 -12.05 17.95 -3.42
CA THR A 39 -11.38 18.82 -2.44
C THR A 39 -11.59 18.27 -1.04
N PHE A 40 -10.49 18.09 -0.31
CA PHE A 40 -10.47 17.69 1.08
C PHE A 40 -10.08 18.89 1.95
N TYR A 41 -10.78 19.07 3.08
CA TYR A 41 -10.48 20.12 4.05
C TYR A 41 -9.80 19.50 5.26
N ALA A 42 -8.74 20.14 5.74
CA ALA A 42 -7.95 19.63 6.85
C ALA A 42 -7.26 20.76 7.62
N HIS A 43 -6.71 20.41 8.78
CA HIS A 43 -5.93 21.32 9.63
C HIS A 43 -4.42 21.17 9.36
N SER A 44 -3.76 22.27 9.02
CA SER A 44 -2.34 22.31 8.66
C SER A 44 -1.46 21.78 9.78
N LEU A 45 -1.72 22.21 11.02
CA LEU A 45 -0.96 21.79 12.20
C LEU A 45 -1.06 20.28 12.45
N ILE A 46 -2.21 19.69 12.15
CA ILE A 46 -2.40 18.25 12.23
C ILE A 46 -1.52 17.58 11.17
N LEU A 47 -1.72 17.90 9.90
CA LEU A 47 -1.01 17.24 8.80
C LEU A 47 0.51 17.37 8.92
N ARG A 48 1.01 18.55 9.32
CA ARG A 48 2.44 18.82 9.53
C ARG A 48 3.09 17.97 10.62
N THR A 49 2.30 17.43 11.56
CA THR A 49 2.82 16.52 12.59
C THR A 49 2.82 15.06 12.16
N GLN A 50 2.07 14.70 11.10
CA GLN A 50 1.96 13.33 10.63
C GLN A 50 3.11 12.90 9.73
N THR A 51 3.54 13.75 8.79
CA THR A 51 4.60 13.38 7.84
C THR A 51 5.56 14.53 7.51
N PRO A 52 6.84 14.22 7.17
CA PRO A 52 7.78 15.21 6.66
C PRO A 52 7.29 15.89 5.37
N TYR A 53 6.52 15.17 4.55
CA TYR A 53 5.92 15.70 3.34
C TYR A 53 5.00 16.87 3.65
N PHE A 54 3.98 16.66 4.49
CA PHE A 54 3.04 17.71 4.85
C PHE A 54 3.72 18.81 5.68
N HIS A 55 4.68 18.46 6.54
CA HIS A 55 5.48 19.45 7.27
C HIS A 55 6.10 20.48 6.32
N THR A 56 6.67 20.01 5.21
CA THR A 56 7.34 20.84 4.21
C THR A 56 6.32 21.54 3.30
N ALA A 57 5.37 20.79 2.74
CA ALA A 57 4.39 21.28 1.76
C ALA A 57 3.45 22.35 2.32
N LEU A 58 3.18 22.33 3.63
CA LEU A 58 2.32 23.30 4.32
C LEU A 58 3.14 24.30 5.16
N SER A 59 4.45 24.42 4.91
CA SER A 59 5.28 25.45 5.53
C SER A 59 5.04 26.81 4.87
N ALA A 60 5.30 27.91 5.59
CA ALA A 60 5.15 29.27 5.05
C ALA A 60 6.00 29.53 3.79
N GLN A 61 7.08 28.78 3.58
CA GLN A 61 7.98 28.93 2.44
C GLN A 61 7.50 28.22 1.17
N TRP A 62 6.71 27.15 1.31
CA TRP A 62 6.31 26.27 0.20
C TRP A 62 4.79 26.17 0.00
N GLY A 63 4.01 26.47 1.04
CA GLY A 63 2.55 26.44 1.01
C GLY A 63 2.00 27.53 0.09
N LYS A 64 1.15 27.14 -0.85
CA LYS A 64 0.41 28.10 -1.68
C LYS A 64 -0.71 28.68 -0.85
N MET A 65 -0.74 30.00 -0.71
CA MET A 65 -1.79 30.72 0.02
C MET A 65 -2.74 31.39 -0.97
N LYS A 66 -4.05 31.35 -0.68
CA LYS A 66 -5.08 32.16 -1.33
C LYS A 66 -6.17 32.46 -0.32
N ASP A 67 -6.58 33.73 -0.21
CA ASP A 67 -7.66 34.15 0.71
C ASP A 67 -7.48 33.60 2.14
N ASP A 68 -6.25 33.71 2.68
CA ASP A 68 -5.83 33.21 4.00
C ASP A 68 -5.96 31.69 4.23
N LYS A 69 -6.17 30.90 3.16
CA LYS A 69 -6.15 29.42 3.20
C LYS A 69 -4.98 28.84 2.43
N MET A 70 -4.44 27.74 2.93
CA MET A 70 -3.41 26.95 2.25
C MET A 70 -4.02 26.02 1.20
N PHE A 71 -3.32 25.84 0.07
CA PHE A 71 -3.73 24.97 -1.02
C PHE A 71 -2.64 23.97 -1.39
N LEU A 72 -3.04 22.70 -1.51
CA LEU A 72 -2.21 21.64 -2.02
C LEU A 72 -2.93 20.92 -3.17
N THR A 73 -2.19 20.52 -4.20
CA THR A 73 -2.74 19.77 -5.34
C THR A 73 -2.04 18.43 -5.46
N LYS A 74 -2.81 17.35 -5.60
CA LYS A 74 -2.34 15.97 -5.75
C LYS A 74 -3.01 15.29 -6.94
N PRO A 75 -2.61 15.64 -8.18
CA PRO A 75 -3.24 15.07 -9.38
C PRO A 75 -2.90 13.59 -9.60
N ASN A 76 -1.83 13.10 -8.98
CA ASN A 76 -1.36 11.71 -9.11
C ASN A 76 -2.05 10.73 -8.16
N VAL A 77 -2.89 11.23 -7.23
CA VAL A 77 -3.62 10.43 -6.27
C VAL A 77 -5.11 10.55 -6.58
N THR A 78 -5.85 9.44 -6.56
CA THR A 78 -7.30 9.49 -6.75
C THR A 78 -7.99 9.92 -5.45
N PRO A 79 -9.17 10.58 -5.54
CA PRO A 79 -9.98 10.89 -4.36
C PRO A 79 -10.22 9.69 -3.44
N ALA A 80 -10.54 8.52 -4.01
CA ALA A 80 -10.79 7.30 -3.24
C ALA A 80 -9.57 6.84 -2.43
N ILE A 81 -8.37 6.88 -3.01
CA ILE A 81 -7.13 6.52 -2.31
C ILE A 81 -6.81 7.53 -1.20
N PHE A 82 -7.00 8.82 -1.47
CA PHE A 82 -6.72 9.85 -0.46
C PHE A 82 -7.71 9.79 0.72
N GLU A 83 -8.97 9.45 0.45
CA GLU A 83 -9.97 9.22 1.48
C GLU A 83 -9.61 8.04 2.39
N ASP A 84 -9.05 6.96 1.83
CA ASP A 84 -8.53 5.85 2.62
C ASP A 84 -7.29 6.22 3.46
N ILE A 85 -6.47 7.18 3.00
CA ILE A 85 -5.32 7.68 3.76
C ILE A 85 -5.76 8.53 4.96
N LEU A 86 -6.84 9.31 4.81
CA LEU A 86 -7.34 10.16 5.89
C LEU A 86 -8.15 9.38 6.95
N ASN A 87 -8.80 8.29 6.55
CA ASN A 87 -9.73 7.53 7.39
C ASN A 87 -9.09 6.27 7.99
N GLU A 88 -9.90 5.53 8.76
CA GLU A 88 -9.54 4.19 9.22
C GLU A 88 -9.36 3.26 8.02
N LEU A 89 -8.11 2.91 7.74
CA LEU A 89 -7.74 2.11 6.60
C LEU A 89 -8.31 0.69 6.71
N LYS A 90 -9.27 0.37 5.84
CA LYS A 90 -9.79 -1.00 5.66
C LYS A 90 -9.26 -1.57 4.35
N LEU A 91 -8.37 -2.56 4.45
CA LEU A 91 -7.73 -3.18 3.29
C LEU A 91 -8.54 -4.35 2.70
N ASP A 92 -9.41 -4.97 3.49
CA ASP A 92 -10.05 -6.26 3.16
C ASP A 92 -11.00 -6.23 1.96
N ASP A 93 -11.55 -5.07 1.64
CA ASP A 93 -12.52 -4.90 0.55
C ASP A 93 -11.89 -4.23 -0.68
N LYS A 94 -10.56 -4.08 -0.72
CA LYS A 94 -9.85 -3.34 -1.77
C LYS A 94 -9.21 -4.31 -2.76
N ASP A 95 -9.39 -4.05 -4.06
CA ASP A 95 -8.70 -4.81 -5.10
C ASP A 95 -7.20 -4.48 -5.14
N VAL A 96 -6.43 -5.30 -5.87
CA VAL A 96 -4.96 -5.15 -5.93
C VAL A 96 -4.53 -3.83 -6.56
N GLN A 97 -5.25 -3.32 -7.57
CA GLN A 97 -4.89 -2.06 -8.21
C GLN A 97 -5.06 -0.88 -7.24
N HIS A 98 -6.14 -0.90 -6.46
CA HIS A 98 -6.38 0.07 -5.40
C HIS A 98 -5.29 0.01 -4.33
N LEU A 99 -4.89 -1.19 -3.90
CA LEU A 99 -3.80 -1.38 -2.93
C LEU A 99 -2.44 -0.89 -3.46
N LEU A 100 -2.12 -1.13 -4.73
CA LEU A 100 -0.90 -0.61 -5.38
C LEU A 100 -0.95 0.92 -5.52
N GLY A 101 -2.11 1.49 -5.82
CA GLY A 101 -2.33 2.93 -5.84
C GLY A 101 -2.13 3.55 -4.44
N LEU A 102 -2.66 2.90 -3.40
CA LEU A 102 -2.45 3.30 -2.02
C LEU A 102 -0.98 3.25 -1.62
N LEU A 103 -0.25 2.22 -2.05
CA LEU A 103 1.18 2.09 -1.79
C LEU A 103 1.99 3.19 -2.50
N SER A 104 1.62 3.54 -3.73
CA SER A 104 2.22 4.64 -4.50
C SER A 104 1.97 5.99 -3.83
N ALA A 105 0.73 6.26 -3.41
CA ALA A 105 0.38 7.48 -2.68
C ALA A 105 1.10 7.56 -1.31
N SER A 106 1.29 6.41 -0.65
CA SER A 106 2.04 6.33 0.62
C SER A 106 3.49 6.74 0.45
N ASP A 107 4.13 6.32 -0.65
CA ASP A 107 5.49 6.72 -1.00
C ASP A 107 5.56 8.22 -1.30
N GLU A 108 4.65 8.73 -2.14
CA GLU A 108 4.58 10.16 -2.51
C GLU A 108 4.35 11.09 -1.30
N LEU A 109 3.56 10.65 -0.33
CA LEU A 109 3.23 11.41 0.89
C LEU A 109 4.17 11.12 2.07
N ILE A 110 5.17 10.26 1.88
CA ILE A 110 6.14 9.85 2.91
C ILE A 110 5.42 9.28 4.15
N LEU A 111 4.62 8.24 3.93
CA LEU A 111 3.84 7.50 4.94
C LEU A 111 4.41 6.09 5.14
N PRO A 112 5.58 5.93 5.81
CA PRO A 112 6.29 4.65 5.88
C PRO A 112 5.50 3.55 6.62
N THR A 113 4.78 3.90 7.69
CA THR A 113 3.96 2.94 8.45
C THR A 113 2.79 2.40 7.62
N LEU A 114 2.16 3.25 6.81
CA LEU A 114 1.10 2.85 5.89
C LEU A 114 1.68 1.95 4.79
N SER A 115 2.79 2.36 4.19
CA SER A 115 3.50 1.59 3.16
C SER A 115 3.85 0.18 3.66
N GLU A 116 4.46 0.07 4.85
CA GLU A 116 4.80 -1.22 5.46
C GLU A 116 3.55 -2.10 5.68
N HIS A 117 2.46 -1.50 6.17
CA HIS A 117 1.22 -2.22 6.43
C HIS A 117 0.58 -2.78 5.15
N VAL A 118 0.49 -1.96 4.09
CA VAL A 118 -0.06 -2.36 2.79
C VAL A 118 0.81 -3.43 2.13
N GLN A 119 2.14 -3.31 2.20
CA GLN A 119 3.05 -4.32 1.65
C GLN A 119 2.88 -5.68 2.33
N LYS A 120 2.80 -5.70 3.68
CA LYS A 120 2.55 -6.93 4.43
C LYS A 120 1.20 -7.55 4.06
N TYR A 121 0.16 -6.72 3.92
CA TYR A 121 -1.16 -7.18 3.52
C TYR A 121 -1.13 -7.85 2.14
N LEU A 122 -0.56 -7.18 1.13
CA LEU A 122 -0.41 -7.72 -0.21
C LEU A 122 0.38 -9.04 -0.23
N ALA A 123 1.49 -9.11 0.52
CA ALA A 123 2.32 -10.31 0.58
C ALA A 123 1.60 -11.53 1.19
N ILE A 124 0.68 -11.32 2.14
CA ILE A 124 -0.06 -12.38 2.82
C ILE A 124 -1.32 -12.77 2.03
N HIS A 125 -2.14 -11.79 1.67
CA HIS A 125 -3.51 -12.03 1.21
C HIS A 125 -3.63 -12.13 -0.31
N GLN A 126 -2.68 -11.54 -1.06
CA GLN A 126 -2.74 -11.50 -2.52
C GLN A 126 -1.67 -12.39 -3.17
N ALA A 127 -1.14 -13.37 -2.42
CA ALA A 127 -0.16 -14.33 -2.94
C ALA A 127 -0.68 -15.13 -4.15
N SER A 128 -1.99 -15.37 -4.28
CA SER A 128 -2.60 -15.98 -5.48
C SER A 128 -2.54 -15.04 -6.68
N TRP A 129 -2.88 -13.76 -6.50
CA TRP A 129 -2.81 -12.78 -7.59
C TRP A 129 -1.37 -12.54 -8.05
N ILE A 130 -0.42 -12.43 -7.11
CA ILE A 130 1.02 -12.33 -7.43
C ILE A 130 1.51 -13.55 -8.22
N LYS A 131 0.97 -14.74 -7.93
CA LYS A 131 1.27 -15.97 -8.65
C LYS A 131 0.69 -16.01 -10.06
N GLU A 132 -0.48 -15.41 -10.28
CA GLU A 132 -1.15 -15.32 -11.58
C GLU A 132 -0.56 -14.21 -12.47
N HIS A 133 -0.12 -13.10 -11.85
CA HIS A 133 0.44 -11.91 -12.52
C HIS A 133 1.83 -11.52 -12.00
N PRO A 134 2.82 -12.44 -12.00
CA PRO A 134 4.11 -12.19 -11.37
C PRO A 134 4.91 -11.10 -12.07
N LEU A 135 4.81 -10.96 -13.39
CA LEU A 135 5.55 -9.94 -14.14
C LEU A 135 4.97 -8.54 -13.95
N GLU A 136 3.64 -8.41 -13.84
CA GLU A 136 2.98 -7.12 -13.59
C GLU A 136 3.27 -6.62 -12.17
N THR A 137 3.14 -7.52 -11.18
CA THR A 137 3.53 -7.24 -9.79
C THR A 137 5.00 -6.88 -9.68
N LEU A 138 5.88 -7.65 -10.33
CA LEU A 138 7.32 -7.42 -10.30
C LEU A 138 7.67 -6.08 -10.95
N ASN A 139 7.10 -5.78 -12.12
CA ASN A 139 7.41 -4.55 -12.82
C ASN A 139 6.99 -3.33 -12.01
N ALA A 140 5.79 -3.34 -11.42
CA ALA A 140 5.34 -2.29 -10.51
C ALA A 140 6.24 -2.19 -9.27
N ALA A 141 6.52 -3.31 -8.61
CA ALA A 141 7.32 -3.31 -7.38
C ALA A 141 8.76 -2.85 -7.57
N PHE A 142 9.36 -3.10 -8.72
CA PHE A 142 10.74 -2.71 -9.01
C PHE A 142 10.88 -1.25 -9.49
N GLN A 143 9.79 -0.56 -9.85
CA GLN A 143 9.84 0.89 -10.07
C GLN A 143 9.98 1.69 -8.76
N HIS A 144 9.72 1.07 -7.61
CA HIS A 144 9.73 1.74 -6.31
C HIS A 144 10.75 1.11 -5.37
N GLU A 145 11.86 1.80 -5.12
CA GLU A 145 12.95 1.28 -4.27
C GLU A 145 12.51 0.94 -2.84
N THR A 146 11.45 1.60 -2.35
CA THR A 146 10.91 1.47 -1.00
C THR A 146 10.04 0.21 -0.80
N TRP A 147 9.67 -0.52 -1.86
CA TRP A 147 8.75 -1.66 -1.76
C TRP A 147 9.47 -3.00 -1.54
N LYS A 148 10.38 -3.05 -0.56
CA LYS A 148 11.29 -4.18 -0.36
C LYS A 148 10.58 -5.48 0.00
N GLU A 149 9.56 -5.42 0.85
CA GLU A 149 8.78 -6.58 1.26
C GLU A 149 8.07 -7.21 0.06
N LEU A 150 7.47 -6.37 -0.80
CA LEU A 150 6.79 -6.85 -2.01
C LEU A 150 7.78 -7.38 -3.05
N GLN A 151 8.92 -6.71 -3.25
CA GLN A 151 10.01 -7.19 -4.12
C GLN A 151 10.50 -8.57 -3.66
N ASN A 152 10.77 -8.74 -2.36
CA ASN A 152 11.22 -10.01 -1.79
C ASN A 152 10.17 -11.12 -1.93
N CYS A 153 8.89 -10.78 -1.77
CA CYS A 153 7.77 -11.70 -2.00
C CYS A 153 7.72 -12.18 -3.46
N CYS A 154 7.84 -11.26 -4.43
CA CYS A 154 7.84 -11.58 -5.85
C CYS A 154 9.03 -12.47 -6.24
N VAL A 155 10.24 -12.10 -5.82
CA VAL A 155 11.47 -12.87 -6.10
C VAL A 155 11.39 -14.28 -5.53
N SER A 156 10.89 -14.41 -4.29
CA SER A 156 10.72 -15.72 -3.63
C SER A 156 9.71 -16.58 -4.37
N THR A 157 8.59 -15.99 -4.83
CA THR A 157 7.55 -16.68 -5.59
C THR A 157 8.08 -17.18 -6.93
N ILE A 158 8.73 -16.32 -7.71
CA ILE A 158 9.32 -16.67 -9.02
C ILE A 158 10.39 -17.77 -8.88
N SER A 159 11.26 -17.63 -7.88
CA SER A 159 12.31 -18.62 -7.60
C SER A 159 11.73 -20.01 -7.29
N ASN A 160 10.63 -20.05 -6.53
CA ASN A 160 9.95 -21.31 -6.21
C ASN A 160 9.26 -21.92 -7.45
N TYR A 161 8.66 -21.11 -8.33
CA TYR A 161 8.16 -21.60 -9.61
C TYR A 161 9.25 -22.23 -10.46
N GLY A 162 10.42 -21.58 -10.56
CA GLY A 162 11.58 -22.12 -11.29
C GLY A 162 12.03 -23.48 -10.75
N LYS A 163 12.10 -23.62 -9.42
CA LYS A 163 12.42 -24.91 -8.76
C LYS A 163 11.39 -25.99 -9.06
N ILE A 164 10.09 -25.66 -8.98
CA ILE A 164 9.00 -26.60 -9.27
C ILE A 164 9.03 -27.03 -10.75
N ALA A 165 9.25 -26.10 -11.68
CA ALA A 165 9.36 -26.40 -13.11
C ALA A 165 10.55 -27.32 -13.40
N ALA A 166 11.71 -27.03 -12.81
CA ALA A 166 12.91 -27.88 -12.94
C ALA A 166 12.69 -29.28 -12.36
N TYR A 167 12.01 -29.38 -11.21
CA TYR A 167 11.64 -30.66 -10.60
C TYR A 167 10.68 -31.47 -11.50
N ARG A 168 9.64 -30.83 -12.05
CA ARG A 168 8.71 -31.47 -13.01
C ARG A 168 9.42 -31.95 -14.27
N ALA A 169 10.32 -31.15 -14.83
CA ALA A 169 11.13 -31.55 -15.98
C ALA A 169 12.02 -32.77 -15.65
N SER A 170 12.57 -32.82 -14.44
CA SER A 170 13.38 -33.96 -13.96
C SER A 170 12.54 -35.23 -13.81
N LEU A 171 11.33 -35.12 -13.26
CA LEU A 171 10.38 -36.25 -13.17
C LEU A 171 9.91 -36.73 -14.55
N SER A 172 9.65 -35.82 -15.49
CA SER A 172 9.26 -36.17 -16.87
C SER A 172 10.39 -36.89 -17.63
N LYS A 173 11.64 -36.41 -17.49
CA LYS A 173 12.82 -37.12 -17.98
C LYS A 173 12.94 -38.52 -17.37
N TYR A 174 12.80 -38.63 -16.05
CA TYR A 174 12.86 -39.92 -15.35
C TYR A 174 11.76 -40.89 -15.82
N ALA A 175 10.54 -40.39 -16.05
CA ALA A 175 9.42 -41.19 -16.54
C ALA A 175 9.61 -41.69 -17.98
N THR A 176 10.30 -40.92 -18.83
CA THR A 176 10.58 -41.26 -20.24
C THR A 176 11.85 -42.11 -20.42
N THR A 177 12.80 -42.05 -19.48
CA THR A 177 14.00 -42.89 -19.47
C THR A 177 13.86 -44.17 -18.65
N ARG A 178 12.67 -44.47 -18.10
CA ARG A 178 12.43 -45.74 -17.40
C ARG A 178 12.65 -46.91 -18.38
N PRO A 179 13.59 -47.84 -18.10
CA PRO A 179 13.71 -49.06 -18.88
C PRO A 179 12.41 -49.86 -18.75
N ASN A 180 11.89 -50.41 -19.86
CA ASN A 180 10.65 -51.21 -19.96
C ASN A 180 10.59 -52.49 -19.08
N GLY A 181 11.46 -52.64 -18.07
CA GLY A 181 11.63 -53.87 -17.29
C GLY A 181 11.03 -53.88 -15.88
N PHE A 182 10.65 -52.75 -15.28
CA PHE A 182 10.12 -52.76 -13.91
C PHE A 182 8.59 -52.85 -13.89
N LYS A 183 8.10 -54.10 -13.85
CA LYS A 183 6.71 -54.42 -13.54
C LYS A 183 6.30 -53.76 -12.22
N ARG A 184 5.08 -53.21 -12.19
CA ARG A 184 4.42 -52.70 -10.99
C ARG A 184 4.57 -53.72 -9.85
N VAL A 185 5.17 -53.32 -8.73
CA VAL A 185 4.84 -53.94 -7.45
C VAL A 185 3.40 -53.51 -7.19
N ILE A 186 2.48 -54.39 -7.56
CA ILE A 186 1.10 -54.34 -7.11
C ILE A 186 1.18 -54.60 -5.61
N ILE A 187 1.06 -53.56 -4.81
CA ILE A 187 0.62 -53.72 -3.43
C ILE A 187 -0.90 -53.61 -3.50
N GLY A 188 -1.57 -54.74 -3.34
CA GLY A 188 -2.98 -54.79 -3.02
C GLY A 188 -3.23 -56.00 -2.12
N PRO A 189 -4.43 -56.13 -1.54
CA PRO A 189 -5.37 -55.07 -1.17
C PRO A 189 -4.94 -54.34 0.11
#